data_AF-A0A5Q8CQI6-F1
#
_entry.id   AF-A0A5Q8CQI6-F1
#
_cell.length_a   1.000
_cell.length_b   1.000
_cell.length_c   1.000
_cell.angle_alpha   90.00
_cell.angle_beta   90.00
_cell.angle_gamma   90.00
#
_symmetry.space_group_name_H-M   'P 1'
#
loop_
_entity.id
_entity.type
_entity.pdbx_description
1 polymer ?
#
loop_
_entity_poly.entity_id
_entity_poly.type
_entity_poly.pdbx_seq_one_letter_code
_entity_poly.pdbx_strand_id
1 'polypeptide(L)'
;MKVTAVIERLAKCDSLRLGFSSGQRRWWFEGPYQVVPEHIVHAAVRDGAVAVIEAGDSLFGFKGNSQTWLVEERSDCLPVEAGTLGRMGDARTLEE
;
A
#
# COMPACT_ATOMS: atom_id res chain seq x y z
N MET A 1 9.47 -14.86 -7.87
CA MET A 1 9.23 -14.06 -6.65
C MET A 1 8.38 -14.87 -5.69
N LYS A 2 8.59 -14.77 -4.37
CA LYS A 2 7.79 -15.48 -3.35
C LYS A 2 6.70 -14.57 -2.78
N VAL A 3 5.57 -15.14 -2.36
CA VAL A 3 4.45 -14.41 -1.73
C VAL A 3 4.91 -13.69 -0.47
N THR A 4 5.72 -14.34 0.37
CA THR A 4 6.29 -13.74 1.60
C THR A 4 7.08 -12.47 1.35
N ALA A 5 7.83 -12.40 0.24
CA ALA A 5 8.59 -11.19 -0.11
C ALA A 5 7.68 -10.01 -0.48
N VAL A 6 6.52 -10.26 -1.09
CA VAL A 6 5.52 -9.21 -1.36
C VAL A 6 4.92 -8.70 -0.05
N ILE A 7 4.56 -9.62 0.84
CA ILE A 7 3.99 -9.31 2.17
C ILE A 7 4.97 -8.46 2.98
N GLU A 8 6.26 -8.84 3.04
CA GLU A 8 7.29 -8.09 3.76
C GLU A 8 7.48 -6.66 3.24
N ARG A 9 7.34 -6.45 1.92
CA ARG A 9 7.45 -5.11 1.32
C ARG A 9 6.22 -4.26 1.62
N LEU A 10 5.04 -4.83 1.46
CA LEU A 10 3.79 -4.16 1.85
C LEU A 10 3.80 -3.78 3.34
N ALA A 11 4.30 -4.66 4.20
CA ALA A 11 4.47 -4.39 5.63
C ALA A 11 5.49 -3.28 5.95
N LYS A 12 6.40 -2.97 5.02
CA LYS A 12 7.35 -1.84 5.09
C LYS A 12 6.80 -0.57 4.44
N CYS A 13 5.50 -0.55 4.14
CA CYS A 13 4.82 0.58 3.51
C CYS A 13 5.25 0.84 2.05
N ASP A 14 5.84 -0.16 1.37
CA ASP A 14 6.10 -0.03 -0.06
C ASP A 14 4.79 0.00 -0.84
N SER A 15 4.66 0.97 -1.74
CA SER A 15 3.50 1.10 -2.60
C SER A 15 3.51 0.08 -3.74
N LEU A 16 2.43 -0.70 -3.83
CA LEU A 16 2.19 -1.60 -4.96
C LEU A 16 1.31 -0.88 -6.00
N ARG A 17 1.78 -0.86 -7.24
CA ARG A 17 1.10 -0.27 -8.39
C ARG A 17 0.58 -1.32 -9.34
N LEU A 18 -0.52 -0.98 -10.00
CA LEU A 18 -1.13 -1.74 -11.07
C LEU A 18 -1.27 -0.86 -12.31
N GLY A 19 -0.95 -1.41 -13.47
CA GLY A 19 -1.10 -0.71 -14.74
C GLY A 19 -1.06 -1.67 -15.92
N PHE A 20 -1.02 -1.10 -17.12
CA PHE A 20 -0.89 -1.84 -18.36
C PHE A 20 0.41 -1.48 -19.07
N SER A 21 1.13 -2.49 -19.55
CA SER A 21 2.34 -2.32 -20.35
C SER A 21 2.27 -3.31 -21.52
N SER A 22 2.41 -2.80 -22.75
CA SER A 22 2.30 -3.60 -23.98
C SER A 22 1.00 -4.43 -24.06
N GLY A 23 -0.12 -3.85 -23.61
CA GLY A 23 -1.43 -4.52 -23.60
C GLY A 23 -1.62 -5.57 -22.51
N GLN A 24 -0.62 -5.78 -21.65
CA GLN A 24 -0.70 -6.73 -20.54
C GLN A 24 -0.78 -6.01 -19.20
N ARG A 25 -1.61 -6.53 -18.30
CA ARG A 25 -1.68 -6.07 -16.91
C ARG A 25 -0.37 -6.39 -16.20
N ARG A 26 0.18 -5.41 -15.48
CA ARG A 26 1.45 -5.53 -14.77
C ARG A 26 1.34 -4.92 -13.37
N TRP A 27 1.92 -5.63 -12.40
CA TRP A 27 2.06 -5.19 -11.02
C TRP A 27 3.52 -4.88 -10.73
N TRP A 28 3.82 -3.82 -9.98
CA TRP A 28 5.18 -3.50 -9.56
C TRP A 28 5.24 -2.69 -8.27
N PHE A 29 6.36 -2.76 -7.58
CA PHE A 29 6.73 -1.79 -6.55
C PHE A 29 7.56 -0.65 -7.15
N GLU A 30 7.39 0.58 -6.70
CA GLU A 30 8.13 1.75 -7.21
C GLU A 30 9.58 1.82 -6.71
N GLY A 31 9.84 1.50 -5.44
CA GLY A 31 11.17 1.67 -4.84
C GLY A 31 11.51 0.56 -3.85
N PRO A 32 12.56 -0.27 -4.10
CA PRO A 32 13.21 -0.50 -5.40
C PRO A 32 12.24 -1.08 -6.44
N TYR A 33 12.42 -0.69 -7.71
CA TYR A 33 11.59 -1.16 -8.81
C TYR A 33 11.63 -2.68 -8.92
N GLN A 34 10.46 -3.32 -8.87
CA GLN A 34 10.35 -4.75 -9.03
C GLN A 34 9.00 -5.13 -9.58
N VAL A 35 9.00 -5.84 -10.71
CA VAL A 35 7.78 -6.42 -11.28
C VAL A 35 7.35 -7.62 -10.47
N VAL A 36 6.07 -7.66 -10.11
CA VAL A 36 5.45 -8.74 -9.34
C VAL A 36 4.51 -9.52 -10.27
N PRO A 37 4.62 -10.85 -10.35
CA PRO A 37 3.65 -11.65 -11.09
C PRO A 37 2.26 -11.55 -10.47
N GLU A 38 1.22 -11.43 -11.30
CA GLU A 38 -0.18 -11.25 -10.85
C GLU A 38 -0.64 -12.36 -9.89
N HIS A 39 -0.31 -13.63 -10.16
CA HIS A 39 -0.67 -14.75 -9.29
C HIS A 39 -0.07 -14.64 -7.89
N ILE A 40 1.10 -14.00 -7.74
CA ILE A 40 1.73 -13.77 -6.44
C ILE A 40 1.01 -12.65 -5.67
N VAL A 41 0.59 -11.59 -6.37
CA VAL A 41 -0.21 -10.50 -5.77
C VAL A 41 -1.54 -11.07 -5.27
N HIS A 42 -2.25 -11.83 -6.11
CA HIS A 42 -3.50 -12.46 -5.70
C HIS A 42 -3.32 -13.40 -4.51
N ALA A 43 -2.25 -14.20 -4.47
CA ALA A 43 -1.98 -15.04 -3.30
C ALA A 43 -1.69 -14.22 -2.03
N ALA A 44 -0.98 -13.09 -2.13
CA ALA A 44 -0.71 -12.21 -0.99
C ALA A 44 -1.98 -11.52 -0.44
N VAL A 45 -2.91 -11.14 -1.34
CA VAL A 45 -4.13 -10.40 -1.00
C VAL A 45 -5.29 -11.33 -0.62
N ARG A 46 -5.49 -12.43 -1.35
CA ARG A 46 -6.66 -13.33 -1.18
C ARG A 46 -6.64 -14.09 0.14
N ASP A 47 -5.46 -14.42 0.65
CA ASP A 47 -5.32 -15.19 1.90
C ASP A 47 -5.28 -14.28 3.15
N GLY A 48 -5.61 -12.99 3.01
CA GLY A 48 -5.74 -12.06 4.15
C GLY A 48 -4.43 -11.76 4.88
N ALA A 49 -3.29 -12.16 4.32
CA ALA A 49 -1.98 -11.93 4.92
C ALA A 49 -1.60 -10.44 4.99
N VAL A 50 -2.19 -9.63 4.09
CA VAL A 50 -2.14 -8.18 4.12
C VAL A 50 -3.51 -7.66 3.69
N ALA A 51 -4.18 -6.92 4.58
CA ALA A 51 -5.36 -6.15 4.19
C ALA A 51 -4.87 -5.03 3.26
N VAL A 52 -5.34 -5.01 2.01
CA VAL A 52 -5.01 -3.95 1.06
C VAL A 52 -6.26 -3.21 0.63
N ILE A 53 -6.18 -1.89 0.57
CA ILE A 53 -7.22 -1.00 0.08
C ILE A 53 -6.86 -0.48 -1.31
N GLU A 54 -7.89 -0.37 -2.14
CA GLU A 54 -7.82 0.36 -3.41
C GLU A 54 -7.68 1.86 -3.08
N ALA A 55 -6.53 2.46 -3.41
CA ALA A 55 -6.17 3.82 -2.98
C ALA A 55 -6.00 4.80 -4.15
N GLY A 56 -6.53 4.46 -5.32
CA GLY A 56 -6.47 5.32 -6.49
C GLY A 56 -7.56 4.98 -7.49
N ASP A 57 -7.58 5.72 -8.59
CA ASP A 57 -8.60 5.58 -9.62
C ASP A 57 -8.64 4.15 -10.16
N SER A 58 -9.82 3.55 -10.12
CA SER A 58 -10.11 2.29 -10.77
C SER A 58 -10.03 2.48 -12.28
N LEU A 59 -9.10 1.78 -12.92
CA LEU A 59 -9.05 1.74 -14.38
C LEU A 59 -10.40 1.24 -14.89
N PHE A 60 -11.02 2.03 -15.75
CA PHE A 60 -12.32 1.74 -16.37
C PHE A 60 -13.50 1.61 -15.36
N GLY A 61 -13.35 2.10 -14.12
CA GLY A 61 -14.41 2.08 -13.11
C GLY A 61 -14.74 0.69 -12.53
N PHE A 62 -13.90 -0.32 -12.78
CA PHE A 62 -14.11 -1.67 -12.25
C PHE A 62 -13.39 -1.87 -10.91
N LYS A 63 -14.12 -2.41 -9.92
CA LYS A 63 -13.55 -2.88 -8.66
C LYS A 63 -12.43 -3.90 -8.94
N GLY A 64 -11.32 -3.83 -8.21
CA GLY A 64 -10.17 -4.70 -8.44
C GLY A 64 -9.22 -4.22 -9.53
N ASN A 65 -9.40 -3.00 -10.04
CA ASN A 65 -8.61 -2.45 -11.14
C ASN A 65 -7.99 -1.07 -10.82
N SER A 66 -7.92 -0.69 -9.54
CA SER A 66 -7.24 0.54 -9.11
C SER A 66 -5.77 0.52 -9.47
N GLN A 67 -5.25 1.67 -9.92
CA GLN A 67 -3.83 1.82 -10.28
C GLN A 67 -2.91 1.75 -9.06
N THR A 68 -3.46 1.98 -7.87
CA THR A 68 -2.71 2.03 -6.61
C THR A 68 -3.42 1.19 -5.56
N TRP A 69 -2.62 0.38 -4.87
CA TRP A 69 -3.06 -0.47 -3.76
C TRP A 69 -2.17 -0.18 -2.56
N LEU A 70 -2.79 0.16 -1.44
CA LEU A 70 -2.11 0.42 -0.17
C LEU A 70 -2.49 -0.64 0.86
N VAL A 71 -1.72 -0.78 1.92
CA VAL A 71 -2.11 -1.62 3.06
C VAL A 71 -3.16 -0.87 3.89
N GLU A 72 -4.25 -1.55 4.26
CA GLU A 72 -5.29 -1.04 5.17
C GLU A 72 -4.63 -0.69 6.51
N GLU A 73 -4.89 0.54 6.99
CA GLU A 73 -4.15 1.23 8.05
C GLU A 73 -3.47 0.34 9.11
N ARG A 74 -2.13 0.37 9.13
CA ARG A 74 -1.39 0.47 10.39
C ARG A 74 -0.86 1.88 10.48
N SER A 75 -0.98 2.50 11.66
CA SER A 75 -0.59 3.89 11.94
C SER A 75 0.87 4.24 11.61
N ASP A 76 1.69 3.28 11.18
CA ASP A 76 3.11 3.40 10.90
C ASP A 76 3.46 3.80 9.46
N CYS A 77 2.50 3.80 8.53
CA CYS A 77 2.75 3.98 7.08
C CYS A 77 2.31 5.32 6.48
N LEU A 78 2.10 6.36 7.31
CA LEU A 78 1.65 7.66 6.82
C LEU A 78 2.64 8.27 5.81
N PRO A 79 2.18 8.79 4.65
CA PRO A 79 3.03 9.61 3.80
C PRO A 79 3.45 10.85 4.60
N VAL A 80 4.77 11.03 4.78
CA VAL A 80 5.31 12.34 5.14
C VAL A 80 5.06 13.24 3.94
N GLU A 81 3.92 13.94 3.94
CA GLU A 81 3.66 15.24 3.29
C GLU A 81 2.15 15.53 3.33
N ALA A 82 1.68 15.93 4.52
CA ALA A 82 0.60 16.89 4.66
C ALA A 82 0.83 17.63 5.97
N GLY A 83 1.48 18.80 5.86
CA GLY A 83 1.42 19.92 6.81
C GLY A 83 1.52 19.58 8.29
N THR A 84 2.65 19.96 8.89
CA THR A 84 2.72 20.35 10.29
C THR A 84 1.49 21.19 10.69
N LEU A 85 0.50 20.57 11.32
CA LEU A 85 -0.46 21.26 12.16
C LEU A 85 -0.38 20.60 13.53
N GLY A 86 0.06 21.41 14.48
CA GLY A 86 0.59 20.97 15.76
C GLY A 86 -0.33 20.00 16.50
N ARG A 87 0.29 18.97 17.07
CA ARG A 87 -0.23 18.30 18.26
C ARG A 87 -0.23 19.33 19.39
N MET A 88 -1.32 20.09 19.47
CA MET A 88 -1.58 21.03 20.56
C MET A 88 -1.63 20.20 21.86
N GLY A 89 -0.79 20.59 22.81
CA GLY A 89 -0.31 19.73 23.89
C GLY A 89 -1.41 19.20 24.80
N ASP A 90 -1.33 17.91 25.09
CA ASP A 90 -1.91 17.34 26.30
C ASP A 90 -0.98 17.73 27.47
N ALA A 91 -1.18 18.92 28.01
CA ALA A 91 -0.57 19.33 29.27
C ALA A 91 -1.45 18.83 30.40
N ARG A 92 -1.26 17.56 30.78
CA ARG A 92 -1.68 17.08 32.10
C ARG A 92 -0.46 16.64 32.90
N THR A 93 -0.38 17.27 34.07
CA THR A 93 0.22 16.81 35.33
C THR A 93 1.63 17.28 35.62
N LEU A 94 1.75 18.08 36.69
CA LEU A 94 2.71 18.03 37.79
C LEU A 94 2.26 19.14 38.77
N GLU A 95 1.46 18.80 39.79
CA GLU A 95 1.87 18.42 41.16
C GLU A 95 2.22 19.64 42.03
N GLU A 96 1.52 19.69 43.18
CA GLU A 96 1.63 20.52 44.41
C GLU A 96 1.16 21.99 44.40
#